data_AF-C0PVR1-F1
#
_entry.id   AF-C0PVR1-F1
#
_cell.length_a   1.000
_cell.length_b   1.000
_cell.length_c   1.000
_cell.angle_alpha   90.00
_cell.angle_beta   90.00
_cell.angle_gamma   90.00
#
_symmetry.space_group_name_H-M   'P 1'
#
loop_
_entity.id
_entity.type
_entity.pdbx_description
1 polymer ?
#
loop_
_entity_poly.entity_id
_entity_poly.type
_entity_poly.pdbx_seq_one_letter_code
_entity_poly.pdbx_strand_id
1 'polypeptide(L)'
;MSLHRFAADVRRFEEHLQHEAETRLQTMVGHFSIDPSRIKTHVRFGSVRDVVNEMGEELDADVVVIGSRNPSITTHLLGSNASSVVRHATLPVLVVR
;
A
#
# COMPACT_ATOMS: atom_id res chain seq x y z
N MET A 1 -9.01 -10.39 -32.87
CA MET A 1 -8.21 -10.56 -31.63
C MET A 1 -9.09 -11.25 -30.61
N SER A 2 -8.76 -12.49 -30.21
CA SER A 2 -9.61 -13.29 -29.33
C SER A 2 -9.51 -12.83 -27.87
N LEU A 3 -10.67 -12.69 -27.20
CA LEU A 3 -10.82 -12.34 -25.77
C LEU A 3 -9.89 -13.15 -24.85
N HIS A 4 -9.58 -14.39 -25.24
CA HIS A 4 -8.78 -15.31 -24.44
C HIS A 4 -7.31 -14.90 -24.32
N ARG A 5 -6.73 -14.28 -25.36
CA ARG A 5 -5.37 -13.74 -25.31
C ARG A 5 -5.29 -12.50 -24.44
N PHE A 6 -6.25 -11.58 -24.58
CA PHE A 6 -6.30 -10.37 -23.75
C PHE A 6 -6.41 -10.69 -22.25
N ALA A 7 -7.28 -11.65 -21.89
CA ALA A 7 -7.41 -12.08 -20.49
C ALA A 7 -6.13 -12.73 -19.95
N ALA A 8 -5.38 -13.47 -20.79
CA ALA A 8 -4.10 -14.05 -20.39
C ALA A 8 -3.01 -12.97 -20.22
N ASP A 9 -3.00 -11.96 -21.09
CA ASP A 9 -2.05 -10.84 -21.02
C ASP A 9 -2.29 -9.97 -19.77
N VAL A 10 -3.56 -9.71 -19.42
CA VAL A 10 -3.94 -8.96 -18.21
C VAL A 10 -3.48 -9.71 -16.95
N ARG A 11 -3.75 -11.02 -16.84
CA ARG A 11 -3.31 -11.82 -15.69
C ARG A 11 -1.80 -11.80 -15.53
N ARG A 12 -1.07 -11.99 -16.62
CA ARG A 12 0.40 -11.97 -16.60
C ARG A 12 0.95 -10.61 -16.17
N PHE A 13 0.27 -9.53 -16.54
CA PHE A 13 0.62 -8.18 -16.11
C PHE A 13 0.35 -7.97 -14.61
N GLU A 14 -0.80 -8.40 -14.10
CA GLU A 14 -1.14 -8.33 -12.68
C GLU A 14 -0.15 -9.13 -11.81
N GLU A 15 0.19 -10.36 -12.23
CA GLU A 15 1.20 -11.20 -11.58
C GLU A 15 2.56 -10.50 -11.51
N HIS A 16 2.97 -9.84 -12.60
CA HIS A 16 4.22 -9.10 -12.64
C HIS A 16 4.21 -7.90 -11.67
N LEU A 17 3.13 -7.11 -11.67
CA LEU A 17 2.99 -5.98 -10.75
C LEU A 17 2.97 -6.43 -9.29
N GLN A 18 2.29 -7.52 -8.99
CA GLN A 18 2.26 -8.08 -7.65
C GLN A 18 3.66 -8.51 -7.21
N HIS A 19 4.38 -9.25 -8.06
CA HIS A 19 5.73 -9.70 -7.74
C HIS A 19 6.71 -8.54 -7.52
N GLU A 20 6.63 -7.48 -8.33
CA GLU A 20 7.43 -6.28 -8.17
C GLU A 20 7.13 -5.57 -6.84
N ALA A 21 5.85 -5.46 -6.47
CA ALA A 21 5.43 -4.88 -5.20
C ALA A 21 5.89 -5.71 -3.99
N GLU A 22 5.77 -7.03 -4.05
CA GLU A 22 6.26 -7.95 -3.01
C GLU A 22 7.77 -7.83 -2.82
N THR A 23 8.54 -7.78 -3.91
CA THR A 23 10.00 -7.60 -3.86
C THR A 23 10.39 -6.30 -3.16
N ARG A 24 9.68 -5.21 -3.48
CA ARG A 24 9.89 -3.90 -2.82
C ARG A 24 9.56 -3.94 -1.33
N LEU A 25 8.46 -4.59 -0.95
CA LEU A 25 8.09 -4.76 0.46
C LEU A 25 9.14 -5.58 1.21
N GLN A 26 9.62 -6.68 0.65
CA GLN A 26 10.68 -7.51 1.27
C GLN A 26 11.96 -6.70 1.48
N THR A 27 12.35 -5.88 0.51
CA THR A 27 13.50 -4.97 0.65
C THR A 27 13.27 -4.00 1.81
N MET A 28 12.06 -3.44 1.91
CA MET A 28 11.69 -2.50 2.99
C MET A 28 11.73 -3.14 4.37
N VAL A 29 11.27 -4.38 4.50
CA VAL A 29 11.31 -5.16 5.74
C VAL A 29 12.73 -5.23 6.33
N GLY A 30 13.75 -5.39 5.47
CA GLY A 30 15.14 -5.45 5.89
C GLY A 30 15.69 -4.17 6.52
N HIS A 31 15.00 -3.03 6.40
CA HIS A 31 15.41 -1.77 7.03
C HIS A 31 14.88 -1.60 8.46
N PHE A 32 13.96 -2.46 8.91
CA PHE A 32 13.38 -2.37 10.25
C PHE A 32 14.13 -3.27 11.24
N SER A 33 14.41 -2.74 12.43
CA SER A 33 14.92 -3.52 13.57
C SER A 33 13.79 -4.19 14.37
N ILE A 34 12.76 -4.68 13.68
CA ILE A 34 11.61 -5.37 14.26
C ILE A 34 11.79 -6.87 13.98
N ASP A 35 11.42 -7.73 14.94
CA ASP A 35 11.41 -9.17 14.73
C ASP A 35 10.59 -9.53 13.47
N PRO A 36 11.18 -10.23 12.48
CA PRO A 36 10.49 -10.57 11.23
C PRO A 36 9.16 -11.32 11.44
N SER A 37 9.02 -12.10 12.53
CA SER A 37 7.77 -12.80 12.85
C SER A 37 6.60 -11.86 13.17
N ARG A 38 6.90 -10.60 13.51
CA ARG A 38 5.91 -9.55 13.80
C ARG A 38 5.57 -8.71 12.58
N ILE A 39 6.23 -8.91 11.44
CA ILE A 39 6.01 -8.13 10.23
C ILE A 39 5.24 -8.99 9.23
N LYS A 40 4.04 -8.53 8.88
CA LYS A 40 3.23 -9.14 7.83
C LYS A 40 3.11 -8.17 6.67
N THR A 41 3.45 -8.63 5.47
CA THR A 41 3.37 -7.83 4.24
C THR A 41 2.13 -8.20 3.45
N HIS A 42 1.43 -7.19 2.94
CA HIS A 42 0.22 -7.38 2.13
C HIS A 42 0.33 -6.57 0.83
N VAL A 43 0.08 -7.23 -0.30
CA VAL A 43 -0.17 -6.57 -1.59
C VAL A 43 -1.65 -6.70 -1.91
N ARG A 44 -2.25 -5.59 -2.31
CA ARG A 44 -3.68 -5.46 -2.61
C ARG A 44 -3.85 -4.56 -3.83
N PHE A 45 -4.87 -4.86 -4.62
CA PHE A 45 -5.27 -4.05 -5.77
C PHE A 45 -6.56 -3.30 -5.43
N GLY A 46 -6.62 -2.03 -5.79
CA GLY A 46 -7.80 -1.20 -5.57
C GLY A 46 -7.46 0.24 -5.25
N SER A 47 -8.50 0.97 -4.83
CA SER A 47 -8.38 2.33 -4.31
C SER A 47 -7.65 2.30 -2.97
N VAL A 48 -6.54 3.05 -2.85
CA VAL A 48 -5.72 3.09 -1.64
C VAL A 48 -6.56 3.39 -0.39
N ARG A 49 -7.50 4.33 -0.50
CA ARG A 49 -8.39 4.71 0.61
C ARG A 49 -9.23 3.52 1.08
N ASP A 50 -9.87 2.84 0.14
CA ASP A 50 -10.84 1.79 0.45
C ASP A 50 -10.12 0.55 0.99
N VAL A 51 -9.01 0.18 0.34
CA VAL A 51 -8.15 -0.93 0.76
C VAL A 51 -7.56 -0.70 2.15
N VAL A 52 -7.13 0.52 2.50
CA VAL A 52 -6.58 0.81 3.83
C VAL A 52 -7.65 0.64 4.91
N ASN A 53 -8.89 1.05 4.66
CA ASN A 53 -9.99 0.86 5.61
C ASN A 53 -10.37 -0.61 5.76
N GLU A 54 -10.52 -1.33 4.64
CA GLU A 54 -10.79 -2.76 4.62
C GLU A 54 -9.71 -3.54 5.39
N MET A 55 -8.43 -3.27 5.10
CA MET A 55 -7.32 -3.92 5.82
C MET A 55 -7.29 -3.54 7.31
N GLY A 56 -7.66 -2.31 7.65
CA GLY A 56 -7.75 -1.87 9.04
C GLY A 56 -8.77 -2.70 9.83
N GLU A 57 -9.92 -3.00 9.22
CA GLU A 57 -10.95 -3.87 9.78
C GLU A 57 -10.53 -5.35 9.79
N GLU A 58 -9.98 -5.86 8.68
CA GLU A 58 -9.52 -7.26 8.56
C GLU A 58 -8.42 -7.62 9.57
N LEU A 59 -7.53 -6.67 9.85
CA LEU A 59 -6.39 -6.88 10.74
C LEU A 59 -6.67 -6.48 12.20
N ASP A 60 -7.84 -5.92 12.49
CA ASP A 60 -8.17 -5.30 13.78
C ASP A 60 -7.07 -4.30 14.21
N ALA A 61 -6.72 -3.39 13.29
CA ALA A 61 -5.60 -2.47 13.49
C ALA A 61 -5.97 -1.30 14.40
N ASP A 62 -5.06 -0.93 15.31
CA ASP A 62 -5.27 0.21 16.21
C ASP A 62 -4.96 1.57 15.57
N VAL A 63 -4.05 1.60 14.57
CA VAL A 63 -3.53 2.83 13.98
C VAL A 63 -3.00 2.61 12.56
N VAL A 64 -3.20 3.61 11.69
CA VAL A 64 -2.58 3.67 10.36
C VAL A 64 -1.39 4.63 10.40
N VAL A 65 -0.20 4.16 10.02
CA VAL A 65 0.99 5.01 9.88
C VAL A 65 1.28 5.24 8.40
N ILE A 66 1.42 6.50 7.99
CA ILE A 66 1.66 6.85 6.58
C ILE A 66 2.70 7.97 6.45
N GLY A 67 3.58 7.84 5.45
CA GLY A 67 4.50 8.91 5.07
C GLY A 67 3.74 10.09 4.46
N SER A 68 4.11 11.31 4.83
CA SER A 68 3.40 12.53 4.42
C SER A 68 3.38 12.76 2.92
N ARG A 69 4.48 12.50 2.21
CA ARG A 69 4.64 12.65 0.76
C ARG A 69 5.95 12.03 0.28
N ASN A 70 6.14 11.99 -1.03
CA ASN A 70 7.47 11.77 -1.61
C ASN A 70 8.35 13.02 -1.31
N PRO A 71 9.51 12.87 -0.64
CA PRO A 71 10.40 13.99 -0.30
C PRO A 71 10.83 14.84 -1.51
N SER A 72 10.88 14.24 -2.71
CA SER A 72 11.25 14.91 -3.96
C SER A 72 10.16 15.86 -4.50
N ILE A 73 8.97 15.88 -3.91
CA ILE A 73 7.86 16.76 -4.30
C ILE A 73 7.58 17.75 -3.16
N THR A 74 7.79 19.05 -3.42
CA THR A 74 7.79 20.10 -2.38
C THR A 74 6.53 20.97 -2.38
N THR A 75 5.65 20.83 -3.37
CA THR A 75 4.52 21.75 -3.60
C THR A 75 3.37 21.59 -2.61
N HIS A 76 3.26 20.44 -1.92
CA HIS A 76 2.15 20.15 -1.01
C HIS A 76 2.62 19.59 0.33
N LEU A 77 1.90 19.92 1.41
CA LEU A 77 2.18 19.40 2.75
C LEU A 77 1.97 17.88 2.82
N LEU A 78 0.96 17.36 2.12
CA LEU A 78 0.64 15.93 1.99
C LEU A 78 0.57 15.51 0.51
N GLY A 79 1.02 14.30 0.21
CA GLY A 79 0.79 13.64 -1.08
C GLY A 79 -0.67 13.21 -1.23
N SER A 80 -1.10 12.90 -2.47
CA SER A 80 -2.48 12.52 -2.77
C SER A 80 -2.98 11.32 -1.96
N ASN A 81 -2.16 10.27 -1.83
CA ASN A 81 -2.52 9.08 -1.05
C ASN A 81 -2.62 9.40 0.45
N ALA A 82 -1.64 10.10 1.03
CA ALA A 82 -1.66 10.49 2.43
C ALA A 82 -2.87 11.39 2.75
N SER A 83 -3.16 12.36 1.89
CA SER A 83 -4.34 13.22 2.02
C SER A 83 -5.65 12.41 1.96
N SER A 84 -5.76 11.49 1.01
CA SER A 84 -6.94 10.62 0.87
C SER A 84 -7.17 9.74 2.08
N VAL A 85 -6.11 9.10 2.60
CA VAL A 85 -6.19 8.25 3.80
C VAL A 85 -6.55 9.10 5.03
N VAL A 86 -5.84 10.19 5.31
CA VAL A 86 -6.12 11.05 6.47
C VAL A 86 -7.57 11.56 6.48
N ARG A 87 -8.13 11.85 5.30
CA ARG A 87 -9.50 12.39 5.19
C ARG A 87 -10.59 11.35 5.43
N HIS A 88 -10.29 10.06 5.24
CA HIS A 88 -11.31 9.02 5.12
C HIS A 88 -11.04 7.77 5.95
N ALA A 89 -9.91 7.70 6.65
CA ALA A 89 -9.59 6.60 7.53
C ALA A 89 -10.61 6.51 8.67
N THR A 90 -11.05 5.30 8.98
CA THR A 90 -11.89 5.00 10.15
C THR A 90 -11.07 4.91 11.44
N LEU A 91 -9.76 4.67 11.32
CA LEU A 91 -8.79 4.55 12.41
C LEU A 91 -7.96 5.83 12.58
N PRO A 92 -7.37 6.05 13.78
CA PRO A 92 -6.36 7.10 13.96
C PRO A 92 -5.22 7.00 12.94
N VAL A 93 -4.82 8.14 12.37
CA VAL A 93 -3.76 8.20 11.36
C VAL A 93 -2.57 8.99 11.90
N LEU A 94 -1.40 8.36 11.94
CA LEU A 94 -0.13 9.01 12.22
C LEU A 94 0.61 9.33 10.91
N VAL A 95 0.79 10.62 10.63
CA VAL A 95 1.52 11.09 9.46
C VAL A 95 2.97 11.38 9.82
N VAL A 96 3.91 10.70 9.16
CA VAL A 96 5.36 10.82 9.41
C VAL A 96 6.04 11.65 8.31
N ARG A 97 7.02 12.47 8.67
CA ARG A 97 7.76 13.36 7.75
C ARG A 97 9.26 13.08 7.79
#